data_AF-A0A5D2VQ12-F1
#
_entry.id   AF-A0A5D2VQ12-F1
#
_cell.length_a   1.000
_cell.length_b   1.000
_cell.length_c   1.000
_cell.angle_alpha   90.00
_cell.angle_beta   90.00
_cell.angle_gamma   90.00
#
_symmetry.space_group_name_H-M   'P 1'
#
loop_
_entity.id
_entity.type
_entity.pdbx_description
1 polymer ?
#
loop_
_entity_poly.entity_id
_entity_poly.type
_entity_poly.pdbx_seq_one_letter_code
_entity_poly.pdbx_strand_id
1 'polypeptide(L)' 'MKAVKVCENLVLQNRVGVFKHSNWIGKPFGSIIFSNKGGFVYLLALTPELWTLVLSHRTQIL' A
#
# COMPACT_ATOMS: atom_id res chain seq x y z
N MET A 1 4.18 -5.99 -4.35
CA MET A 1 3.08 -5.02 -4.16
C MET A 1 2.16 -5.55 -3.06
N LYS A 2 1.38 -4.72 -2.36
CA LYS A 2 0.43 -5.20 -1.34
C LYS A 2 -0.85 -4.37 -1.42
N ALA A 3 -2.01 -5.01 -1.51
CA ALA A 3 -3.30 -4.34 -1.36
C ALA A 3 -3.54 -4.06 0.13
N VAL A 4 -3.87 -2.82 0.46
CA VAL A 4 -3.96 -2.34 1.85
C VAL A 4 -5.20 -1.50 2.01
N LYS A 5 -6.04 -1.84 2.98
CA LYS A 5 -7.14 -0.97 3.40
C LYS A 5 -6.59 0.12 4.31
N VAL A 6 -6.75 1.38 3.90
CA VAL A 6 -6.31 2.54 4.67
C VAL A 6 -7.35 2.84 5.76
N CYS A 7 -6.90 2.89 7.01
CA CYS A 7 -7.69 3.26 8.19
C CYS A 7 -6.78 4.05 9.12
N GLU A 8 -7.26 5.14 9.72
CA GLU A 8 -6.44 6.10 10.48
C GLU A 8 -5.52 5.49 11.54
N ASN A 9 -6.03 4.52 12.30
CA ASN A 9 -5.33 3.92 13.44
C ASN A 9 -4.45 2.70 13.05
N LEU A 10 -4.31 2.40 11.76
CA LEU A 10 -3.55 1.25 11.30
C LEU A 10 -2.17 1.65 10.78
N VAL A 11 -1.27 0.67 10.78
CA VAL A 11 0.12 0.83 10.36
C VAL A 11 0.47 -0.30 9.40
N LEU A 12 1.08 0.06 8.28
CA LEU A 12 1.71 -0.89 7.39
C LEU A 12 3.17 -1.10 7.80
N GLN A 13 3.52 -2.34 8.11
CA GLN A 13 4.90 -2.76 8.32
C GLN A 13 5.33 -3.69 7.19
N ASN A 14 6.48 -3.40 6.60
CA ASN A 14 7.11 -4.23 5.58
C ASN A 14 8.65 -4.17 5.71
N ARG A 15 9.36 -4.85 4.80
CA ARG A 15 10.84 -4.89 4.81
C ARG A 15 11.50 -3.52 4.65
N VAL A 16 10.85 -2.57 3.97
CA VAL A 16 11.41 -1.23 3.70
C VAL A 16 11.06 -0.21 4.78
N GLY A 17 10.17 -0.54 5.72
CA GLY A 17 9.91 0.31 6.88
C GLY A 17 8.52 0.17 7.48
N VAL A 18 8.20 1.15 8.31
CA VAL A 18 6.92 1.29 9.03
C VAL A 18 6.24 2.56 8.54
N PHE A 19 4.96 2.44 8.19
CA PHE A 19 4.17 3.52 7.59
C PHE A 19 2.81 3.64 8.28
N LYS A 20 2.55 4.78 8.92
CA LYS A 20 1.25 5.07 9.54
C LYS A 20 0.23 5.47 8.47
N HIS A 21 -0.95 4.87 8.50
CA HIS A 21 -2.01 5.18 7.53
C HIS A 21 -2.56 6.61 7.70
N SER A 22 -2.50 7.18 8.90
CA SER A 22 -2.80 8.60 9.16
C SER A 22 -2.07 9.54 8.19
N ASN A 23 -0.83 9.19 7.81
CA ASN A 23 -0.01 10.01 6.92
C ASN A 23 -0.38 9.85 5.43
N TRP A 24 -1.20 8.85 5.11
CA TRP A 24 -1.64 8.57 3.74
C TRP A 24 -2.97 9.25 3.43
N ILE A 25 -3.82 9.45 4.44
CA ILE A 25 -5.12 10.10 4.29
C ILE A 25 -4.90 11.53 3.81
N GLY A 26 -5.58 11.90 2.71
CA GLY A 26 -5.46 13.23 2.09
C GLY A 26 -4.28 13.38 1.12
N LYS A 27 -3.40 12.38 0.95
CA LYS A 27 -2.37 12.40 -0.10
C LYS A 27 -2.94 11.91 -1.44
N PRO A 28 -2.56 12.53 -2.57
CA PRO A 28 -2.98 12.06 -3.87
C PRO A 28 -2.31 10.72 -4.22
N PHE A 29 -2.99 9.89 -5.01
CA PHE A 29 -2.38 8.71 -5.60
C PHE A 29 -1.24 9.11 -6.55
N GLY A 30 -0.20 8.28 -6.63
CA GLY A 30 1.10 8.58 -7.24
C GLY A 30 2.13 9.14 -6.27
N SER A 31 1.73 9.53 -5.05
CA SER A 31 2.65 10.10 -4.05
C SER A 31 3.65 9.07 -3.52
N ILE A 32 4.87 9.53 -3.27
CA ILE A 32 5.91 8.80 -2.53
C ILE A 32 5.75 9.09 -1.04
N ILE A 33 5.70 8.05 -0.22
CA ILE A 33 5.71 8.15 1.23
C ILE A 33 7.02 7.57 1.76
N PHE A 34 7.74 8.37 2.54
CA PHE A 34 8.98 7.97 3.18
C PHE A 34 8.72 7.36 4.56
N SER A 35 9.52 6.36 4.91
CA SER A 35 9.59 5.80 6.26
C SER A 35 10.73 6.45 7.04
N ASN A 36 10.63 6.40 8.37
CA ASN A 36 11.68 6.89 9.27
C ASN A 36 13.03 6.19 9.09
N LYS A 37 13.06 4.99 8.49
CA LYS A 37 14.28 4.20 8.23
C LYS A 37 14.85 4.40 6.81
N GLY A 38 14.43 5.42 6.08
CA GLY A 38 14.96 5.76 4.75
C GLY A 38 14.37 4.97 3.57
N GLY A 39 13.50 3.99 3.81
CA GLY A 39 12.73 3.34 2.75
C GLY A 39 11.52 4.17 2.32
N PHE A 40 10.97 3.88 1.14
CA PHE A 40 9.80 4.57 0.61
C PHE A 40 8.81 3.60 -0.02
N VAL A 41 7.55 4.04 -0.16
CA VAL A 41 6.50 3.34 -0.89
C VAL A 41 5.73 4.32 -1.77
N TYR A 42 5.19 3.82 -2.89
CA TYR A 42 4.25 4.56 -3.72
C TYR A 42 2.81 4.25 -3.31
N LEU A 43 1.95 5.27 -3.22
CA LEU A 43 0.51 5.10 -3.07
C LEU A 43 -0.12 5.02 -4.46
N LEU A 44 -0.58 3.83 -4.87
CA LEU A 44 -1.24 3.66 -6.16
C LEU A 44 -2.75 3.56 -5.96
N ALA A 45 -3.50 4.11 -6.91
CA ALA A 45 -4.94 3.89 -6.97
C ALA A 45 -5.21 2.41 -7.27
N LEU A 46 -6.31 1.88 -6.74
CA LEU A 46 -6.68 0.49 -6.99
C LEU A 46 -7.26 0.36 -8.40
N THR A 47 -6.58 -0.38 -9.27
CA THR A 47 -7.09 -0.77 -10.58
C THR A 47 -7.27 -2.30 -10.67
N PRO A 48 -8.11 -2.82 -11.57
CA PRO A 48 -8.28 -4.25 -11.75
C PRO A 48 -6.96 -4.98 -12.03
N GLU A 49 -6.09 -4.39 -12.85
CA GLU A 49 -4.79 -4.97 -13.23
C GLU A 49 -3.83 -5.04 -12.05
N LEU A 50 -3.88 -4.03 -11.16
CA LEU A 50 -3.11 -4.10 -9.92
C LEU A 50 -3.73 -5.10 -8.96
N TRP A 51 -5.06 -5.14 -8.83
CA TRP A 51 -5.75 -6.06 -7.92
C TRP A 51 -5.47 -7.53 -8.23
N THR A 52 -5.48 -7.91 -9.51
CA THR A 52 -5.17 -9.29 -9.94
C THR A 52 -3.78 -9.73 -9.51
N LEU A 53 -2.80 -8.82 -9.44
CA LEU A 53 -1.43 -9.11 -9.01
C LEU A 53 -1.26 -9.27 -7.50
N VAL A 54 -2.14 -8.65 -6.68
CA VAL A 54 -1.99 -8.62 -5.21
C VAL A 54 -3.05 -9.38 -4.43
N LEU A 55 -4.13 -9.83 -5.07
CA LEU A 55 -5.13 -10.63 -4.39
C LEU A 55 -4.54 -11.94 -3.86
N SER A 56 -5.05 -12.41 -2.73
CA SER A 56 -4.69 -13.72 -2.21
C SER A 56 -5.27 -14.79 -3.12
N HIS A 57 -4.40 -15.45 -3.88
CA HIS A 57 -4.80 -16.49 -4.81
C HIS A 57 -5.33 -17.71 -4.03
N ARG A 58 -6.61 -18.03 -4.25
CA ARG A 58 -7.26 -19.22 -3.67
C ARG A 58 -7.65 -20.25 -4.73
N THR A 59 -7.75 -19.80 -5.97
CA THR A 59 -8.12 -20.57 -7.17
C THR A 59 -7.39 -19.94 -8.35
N GLN A 60 -7.20 -20.70 -9.44
CA GLN A 60 -6.70 -20.14 -10.69
C GLN A 60 -7.57 -18.95 -11.14
N ILE A 61 -6.89 -17.87 -11.55
CA ILE A 61 -7.47 -16.66 -12.14
C ILE A 61 -6.95 -16.56 -13.58
N LEU A 62 -7.64 -15.80 -14.42
CA LEU A 62 -7.32 -15.62 -15.84
C LEU A 62 -5.89 -15.08 -16.06
#